data_AF-A0A358KLC3-F1
#
_entry.id   AF-A0A358KLC3-F1
#
_cell.length_a   1.000
_cell.length_b   1.000
_cell.length_c   1.000
_cell.angle_alpha   90.00
_cell.angle_beta   90.00
_cell.angle_gamma   90.00
#
_symmetry.space_group_name_H-M   'P 1'
#
loop_
_entity.id
_entity.type
_entity.pdbx_description
1 polymer ?
#
loop_
_entity_poly.entity_id
_entity_poly.type
_entity_poly.pdbx_seq_one_letter_code
_entity_poly.pdbx_strand_id
1 'polypeptide(L)'
;MFLDAADLDGDDDMDIVCTTRSQQLLIFKKADTKWDVDTLPNPYGLPHGKAVAIGDVNGDGRPDLVHTTNTGGNRKVPGVSWLEQAESKWAVHNIGGSVGVKFDLIELVDLDKDGDLDAITCEESDNLGVFWYENPLK
;
A
#
# COMPACT_ATOMS: atom_id res chain seq x y z
N MET A 1 -9.31 -4.77 -6.63
CA MET A 1 -8.72 -3.45 -6.89
C MET A 1 -9.52 -2.50 -6.04
N PHE A 2 -8.96 -2.18 -4.90
CA PHE A 2 -9.44 -1.17 -4.00
C PHE A 2 -8.56 0.07 -4.19
N LEU A 3 -9.15 1.22 -3.91
CA LEU A 3 -8.50 2.52 -3.92
C LEU A 3 -8.62 3.11 -2.52
N ASP A 4 -7.84 4.13 -2.25
CA ASP A 4 -7.92 4.91 -1.03
C ASP A 4 -7.64 6.39 -1.32
N ALA A 5 -7.98 7.26 -0.39
CA ALA A 5 -7.83 8.71 -0.53
C ALA A 5 -7.28 9.37 0.73
N ALA A 6 -6.30 10.24 0.56
CA ALA A 6 -5.70 11.09 1.59
C ALA A 6 -5.05 12.31 0.91
N ASP A 7 -4.75 13.36 1.67
CA ASP A 7 -3.88 14.44 1.21
C ASP A 7 -2.43 13.91 1.18
N LEU A 8 -1.90 13.57 -0.02
CA LEU A 8 -0.58 12.93 -0.14
C LEU A 8 0.57 13.92 -0.18
N ASP A 9 0.35 15.12 -0.72
CA ASP A 9 1.40 16.11 -0.91
C ASP A 9 1.33 17.32 0.04
N GLY A 10 0.35 17.32 0.96
CA GLY A 10 0.23 18.28 2.05
C GLY A 10 -0.39 19.60 1.62
N ASP A 11 -1.21 19.60 0.56
CA ASP A 11 -1.84 20.79 0.00
C ASP A 11 -3.28 21.03 0.48
N ASP A 12 -3.74 20.25 1.48
CA ASP A 12 -5.09 20.22 2.05
C ASP A 12 -6.19 19.75 1.07
N ASP A 13 -5.86 19.29 -0.13
CA ASP A 13 -6.78 18.62 -1.04
C ASP A 13 -6.62 17.08 -0.99
N MET A 14 -7.75 16.36 -1.10
CA MET A 14 -7.73 14.91 -1.08
C MET A 14 -7.29 14.34 -2.42
N ASP A 15 -6.21 13.55 -2.39
CA ASP A 15 -5.73 12.76 -3.52
C ASP A 15 -6.31 11.35 -3.49
N ILE A 16 -6.22 10.65 -4.61
CA ILE A 16 -6.72 9.27 -4.75
C ILE A 16 -5.60 8.37 -5.26
N VAL A 17 -5.34 7.26 -4.57
CA VAL A 17 -4.45 6.20 -5.06
C VAL A 17 -5.27 4.99 -5.48
N CYS A 18 -5.11 4.57 -6.73
CA CYS A 18 -5.80 3.43 -7.29
C CYS A 18 -4.81 2.32 -7.66
N THR A 19 -5.07 1.10 -7.18
CA THR A 19 -4.37 -0.09 -7.66
C THR A 19 -4.85 -0.50 -9.05
N THR A 20 -3.92 -0.97 -9.89
CA THR A 20 -4.26 -1.48 -11.22
C THR A 20 -3.69 -2.88 -11.47
N ARG A 21 -4.19 -3.53 -12.51
CA ARG A 21 -3.60 -4.76 -13.08
C ARG A 21 -2.60 -4.49 -14.21
N SER A 22 -2.15 -3.26 -14.38
CA SER A 22 -1.18 -2.86 -15.42
C SER A 22 0.21 -2.55 -14.83
N GLN A 23 0.61 -3.26 -13.77
CA GLN A 23 1.93 -3.12 -13.12
C GLN A 23 2.21 -1.74 -12.52
N GLN A 24 1.18 -0.94 -12.25
CA GLN A 24 1.32 0.39 -11.67
C GLN A 24 0.15 0.76 -10.76
N LEU A 25 0.39 1.66 -9.81
CA LEU A 25 -0.63 2.45 -9.15
C LEU A 25 -0.83 3.74 -9.97
N LEU A 26 -2.06 4.25 -9.95
CA LEU A 26 -2.38 5.60 -10.43
C LEU A 26 -2.58 6.49 -9.20
N ILE A 27 -1.99 7.68 -9.25
CA ILE A 27 -2.15 8.70 -8.21
C ILE A 27 -2.81 9.90 -8.88
N PHE A 28 -4.02 10.20 -8.45
CA PHE A 28 -4.79 11.35 -8.93
C PHE A 28 -4.62 12.46 -7.91
N LYS A 29 -3.93 13.53 -8.32
CA LYS A 29 -3.75 14.73 -7.51
C LYS A 29 -4.72 15.81 -7.91
N LYS A 30 -5.38 16.41 -6.92
CA LYS A 30 -6.35 17.46 -7.22
C LYS A 30 -5.61 18.77 -7.47
N ALA A 31 -5.97 19.45 -8.56
CA ALA A 31 -5.42 20.75 -8.93
C ALA A 31 -6.58 21.68 -9.30
N ASP A 32 -7.14 22.37 -8.28
CA ASP A 32 -8.36 23.19 -8.40
C ASP A 32 -9.57 22.39 -8.92
N THR A 33 -9.95 22.59 -10.18
CA THR A 33 -11.07 21.90 -10.86
C THR A 33 -10.60 20.76 -11.76
N LYS A 34 -9.30 20.48 -11.77
CA LYS A 34 -8.65 19.47 -12.61
C LYS A 34 -7.97 18.40 -11.75
N TRP A 35 -7.58 17.32 -12.41
CA TRP A 35 -6.81 16.22 -11.83
C TRP A 35 -5.55 16.02 -12.64
N ASP A 36 -4.41 16.04 -11.97
CA ASP A 36 -3.15 15.56 -12.51
C ASP A 36 -3.01 14.08 -12.17
N VAL A 37 -2.44 13.28 -13.09
CA VAL A 37 -2.33 11.83 -12.93
C VAL A 37 -0.88 11.40 -13.03
N ASP A 38 -0.36 10.97 -11.89
CA ASP A 38 0.95 10.33 -11.77
C ASP A 38 0.80 8.81 -11.78
N THR A 39 1.90 8.13 -12.10
CA THR A 39 2.00 6.67 -12.06
C THR A 39 3.15 6.23 -11.18
N LEU A 40 2.92 5.23 -10.35
CA LEU A 40 3.95 4.59 -9.54
C LEU A 40 4.02 3.10 -9.91
N PRO A 41 5.19 2.53 -10.26
CA PRO A 41 5.27 1.11 -10.54
C PRO A 41 4.84 0.27 -9.33
N ASN A 42 4.15 -0.84 -9.57
CA ASN A 42 3.88 -1.80 -8.50
C ASN A 42 5.21 -2.27 -7.90
N PRO A 43 5.30 -2.43 -6.56
CA PRO A 43 6.44 -3.04 -5.90
C PRO A 43 6.92 -4.30 -6.63
N TYR A 44 8.23 -4.38 -6.84
CA TYR A 44 8.90 -5.51 -7.51
C TYR A 44 8.42 -5.81 -8.94
N GLY A 45 7.75 -4.86 -9.62
CA GLY A 45 7.20 -5.04 -10.97
C GLY A 45 6.05 -6.04 -11.02
N LEU A 46 5.30 -6.18 -9.93
CA LEU A 46 4.27 -7.21 -9.82
C LEU A 46 3.02 -6.91 -10.67
N PRO A 47 2.39 -7.93 -11.28
CA PRO A 47 1.47 -7.73 -12.39
C PRO A 47 0.07 -7.27 -11.99
N HIS A 48 -0.38 -7.54 -10.76
CA HIS A 48 -1.80 -7.46 -10.41
C HIS A 48 -2.03 -6.82 -9.04
N GLY A 49 -1.91 -5.48 -8.95
CA GLY A 49 -2.28 -4.75 -7.74
C GLY A 49 -3.71 -5.05 -7.32
N LYS A 50 -3.94 -5.13 -6.01
CA LYS A 50 -5.22 -5.57 -5.42
C LYS A 50 -5.85 -4.52 -4.51
N ALA A 51 -5.09 -3.93 -3.61
CA ALA A 51 -5.52 -2.86 -2.74
C ALA A 51 -4.34 -1.95 -2.37
N VAL A 52 -4.68 -0.74 -1.97
CA VAL A 52 -3.77 0.21 -1.34
C VAL A 52 -4.51 0.79 -0.13
N ALA A 53 -3.78 1.02 0.95
CA ALA A 53 -4.22 1.81 2.10
C ALA A 53 -3.19 2.93 2.32
N ILE A 54 -3.64 4.09 2.78
CA ILE A 54 -2.83 5.29 2.98
C ILE A 54 -2.78 5.63 4.48
N GLY A 55 -1.58 5.90 5.00
CA GLY A 55 -1.39 6.29 6.40
C GLY A 55 0.07 6.57 6.72
N ASP A 56 0.33 7.35 7.77
CA ASP A 56 1.69 7.63 8.25
C ASP A 56 2.24 6.40 9.00
N VAL A 57 2.90 5.49 8.27
CA VAL A 57 3.34 4.19 8.80
C VAL A 57 4.64 4.35 9.59
N ASN A 58 5.50 5.32 9.25
CA ASN A 58 6.75 5.55 9.95
C ASN A 58 6.70 6.67 11.01
N GLY A 59 5.57 7.34 11.18
CA GLY A 59 5.37 8.40 12.16
C GLY A 59 6.10 9.71 11.82
N ASP A 60 6.44 9.94 10.55
CA ASP A 60 7.20 11.10 10.11
C ASP A 60 6.34 12.30 9.67
N GLY A 61 5.02 12.15 9.77
CA GLY A 61 4.03 13.16 9.40
C GLY A 61 3.71 13.22 7.92
N ARG A 62 4.25 12.32 7.08
CA ARG A 62 3.86 12.17 5.67
C ARG A 62 3.11 10.85 5.46
N PRO A 63 2.05 10.86 4.65
CA PRO A 63 1.32 9.63 4.36
C PRO A 63 2.16 8.69 3.49
N ASP A 64 2.19 7.43 3.89
CA ASP A 64 2.77 6.32 3.15
C ASP A 64 1.67 5.46 2.49
N LEU A 65 2.07 4.49 1.67
CA LEU A 65 1.17 3.52 1.06
C LEU A 65 1.48 2.10 1.53
N VAL A 66 0.46 1.31 1.85
CA VAL A 66 0.60 -0.15 1.96
C VAL A 66 -0.19 -0.82 0.85
N HIS A 67 0.49 -1.62 0.05
CA HIS A 67 -0.01 -2.18 -1.19
C HIS A 67 -0.04 -3.71 -1.16
N THR A 68 -1.16 -4.29 -1.57
CA THR A 68 -1.32 -5.73 -1.79
C THR A 68 -1.41 -6.07 -3.27
N THR A 69 -1.00 -7.29 -3.61
CA THR A 69 -0.98 -7.76 -5.00
C THR A 69 -1.32 -9.24 -5.10
N ASN A 70 -1.68 -9.64 -6.32
CA ASN A 70 -1.49 -11.00 -6.78
C ASN A 70 -0.15 -11.08 -7.50
N THR A 71 0.79 -11.85 -6.97
CA THR A 71 2.17 -11.97 -7.48
C THR A 71 2.24 -12.71 -8.82
N GLY A 72 1.12 -13.17 -9.38
CA GLY A 72 1.07 -14.01 -10.57
C GLY A 72 1.66 -15.40 -10.33
N GLY A 73 1.70 -15.84 -9.07
CA GLY A 73 2.36 -17.08 -8.65
C GLY A 73 3.86 -16.95 -8.41
N ASN A 74 4.45 -15.75 -8.51
CA ASN A 74 5.85 -15.55 -8.17
C ASN A 74 6.06 -15.59 -6.64
N ARG A 75 6.64 -16.68 -6.15
CA ARG A 75 6.92 -16.93 -4.73
C ARG A 75 8.29 -16.43 -4.25
N LYS A 76 8.96 -15.56 -5.02
CA LYS A 76 10.28 -14.99 -4.66
C LYS A 76 10.19 -13.54 -4.19
N VAL A 77 9.01 -12.93 -4.29
CA VAL A 77 8.75 -11.52 -3.99
C VAL A 77 7.49 -11.43 -3.14
N PRO A 78 7.35 -10.37 -2.32
CA PRO A 78 6.24 -10.30 -1.39
C PRO A 78 4.92 -9.89 -2.04
N GLY A 79 3.84 -10.41 -1.47
CA GLY A 79 2.47 -10.04 -1.86
C GLY A 79 1.93 -8.78 -1.16
N VAL A 80 2.62 -8.33 -0.12
CA VAL A 80 2.30 -7.12 0.66
C VAL A 80 3.56 -6.29 0.81
N SER A 81 3.49 -4.99 0.52
CA SER A 81 4.63 -4.08 0.55
C SER A 81 4.22 -2.72 1.08
N TRP A 82 5.11 -2.10 1.84
CA TRP A 82 4.99 -0.71 2.26
C TRP A 82 5.83 0.16 1.30
N LEU A 83 5.25 1.26 0.84
CA LEU A 83 5.92 2.29 0.06
C LEU A 83 5.98 3.55 0.92
N GLU A 84 7.17 3.83 1.44
CA GLU A 84 7.48 5.00 2.25
C GLU A 84 7.63 6.23 1.36
N GLN A 85 6.92 7.32 1.68
CA GLN A 85 7.06 8.60 1.01
C GLN A 85 8.33 9.33 1.48
N ALA A 86 9.50 8.82 1.09
CA ALA A 86 10.78 9.46 1.41
C ALA A 86 10.99 10.75 0.59
N GLU A 87 11.85 11.65 1.06
CA GLU A 87 12.02 13.04 0.58
C GLU A 87 12.10 13.23 -0.95
N SER A 88 12.61 12.24 -1.70
CA SER A 88 12.80 12.35 -3.16
C SER A 88 12.20 11.22 -3.99
N LYS A 89 11.69 10.15 -3.35
CA LYS A 89 11.14 8.97 -4.03
C LYS A 89 10.41 8.06 -3.05
N TRP A 90 9.52 7.24 -3.58
CA TRP A 90 8.95 6.11 -2.86
C TRP A 90 10.01 5.05 -2.58
N ALA A 91 10.26 4.74 -1.31
CA ALA A 91 11.10 3.62 -0.89
C ALA A 91 10.23 2.39 -0.63
N VAL A 92 10.59 1.24 -1.21
CA VAL A 92 9.78 0.02 -1.16
C VAL A 92 10.33 -0.95 -0.13
N HIS A 93 9.50 -1.32 0.83
CA HIS A 93 9.80 -2.23 1.93
C HIS A 93 8.97 -3.52 1.83
N ASN A 94 9.63 -4.64 2.08
CA ASN A 94 8.96 -5.94 2.18
C ASN A 94 8.43 -6.14 3.60
N ILE A 95 7.11 -6.18 3.75
CA ILE A 95 6.46 -6.51 5.03
C ILE A 95 5.76 -7.89 4.98
N GLY A 96 5.34 -8.35 3.79
CA GLY A 96 4.57 -9.58 3.63
C GLY A 96 5.38 -10.89 3.64
N GLY A 97 6.69 -10.83 3.42
CA GLY A 97 7.50 -12.02 3.14
C GLY A 97 7.08 -12.71 1.83
N SER A 98 7.67 -13.86 1.51
CA SER A 98 7.42 -14.56 0.23
C SER A 98 6.36 -15.67 0.31
N VAL A 99 5.64 -15.75 1.42
CA VAL A 99 4.57 -16.74 1.64
C VAL A 99 3.25 -16.14 1.17
N GLY A 100 2.43 -16.93 0.48
CA GLY A 100 1.20 -16.46 -0.15
C GLY A 100 1.47 -15.79 -1.50
N VAL A 101 0.44 -15.75 -2.34
CA VAL A 101 0.55 -15.20 -3.70
C VAL A 101 -0.58 -14.26 -4.07
N LYS A 102 -1.66 -14.23 -3.29
CA LYS A 102 -2.84 -13.42 -3.62
C LYS A 102 -3.43 -12.81 -2.36
N PHE A 103 -3.12 -11.54 -2.16
CA PHE A 103 -3.60 -10.73 -1.04
C PHE A 103 -4.65 -9.75 -1.54
N ASP A 104 -5.78 -9.62 -0.84
CA ASP A 104 -6.90 -8.76 -1.24
C ASP A 104 -6.89 -7.41 -0.51
N LEU A 105 -7.95 -7.07 0.23
CA LEU A 105 -8.07 -5.80 0.92
C LEU A 105 -7.00 -5.69 2.01
N ILE A 106 -6.44 -4.48 2.16
CA ILE A 106 -5.51 -4.12 3.21
C ILE A 106 -6.11 -2.94 3.95
N GLU A 107 -6.03 -2.95 5.27
CA GLU A 107 -6.45 -1.87 6.14
C GLU A 107 -5.29 -1.51 7.07
N LEU A 108 -5.19 -0.22 7.43
CA LEU A 108 -4.26 0.27 8.43
C LEU A 108 -5.00 0.59 9.73
N VAL A 109 -4.52 0.07 10.85
CA VAL A 109 -5.15 0.24 12.16
C VAL A 109 -4.14 -0.04 13.26
N ASP A 110 -4.14 0.77 14.32
CA ASP A 110 -3.47 0.45 15.59
C ASP A 110 -4.23 -0.69 16.29
N LEU A 111 -3.80 -1.95 16.08
CA LEU A 111 -4.57 -3.11 16.51
C LEU A 111 -4.26 -3.50 17.96
N ASP A 112 -3.01 -3.31 18.39
CA ASP A 112 -2.56 -3.66 19.73
C ASP A 112 -2.62 -2.49 20.73
N LYS A 113 -2.86 -1.26 20.23
CA LYS A 113 -2.98 0.00 20.99
C LYS A 113 -1.67 0.56 21.51
N ASP A 114 -0.57 0.32 20.81
CA ASP A 114 0.72 0.88 21.18
C ASP A 114 0.98 2.27 20.56
N GLY A 115 0.15 2.68 19.59
CA GLY A 115 0.10 4.02 19.04
C GLY A 115 0.69 4.15 17.63
N ASP A 116 1.14 3.06 17.01
CA ASP A 116 1.52 3.04 15.60
C ASP A 116 0.44 2.35 14.73
N LEU A 117 0.56 2.49 13.40
CA LEU A 117 -0.36 1.86 12.47
C LEU A 117 0.17 0.48 12.05
N ASP A 118 -0.60 -0.56 12.34
CA ASP A 118 -0.40 -1.90 11.80
C ASP A 118 -1.07 -2.08 10.44
N ALA A 119 -0.72 -3.18 9.76
CA ALA A 119 -1.37 -3.60 8.53
C ALA A 119 -2.12 -4.93 8.69
N ILE A 120 -3.38 -5.00 8.24
CA ILE A 120 -4.19 -6.23 8.25
C ILE A 120 -4.77 -6.54 6.86
N THR A 121 -4.67 -7.80 6.42
CA THR A 121 -5.15 -8.25 5.10
C THR A 121 -5.58 -9.72 5.10
N CYS A 122 -6.13 -10.18 3.97
CA CYS A 122 -6.45 -11.59 3.74
C CYS A 122 -5.60 -12.15 2.60
N GLU A 123 -5.16 -13.41 2.73
CA GLU A 123 -4.55 -14.20 1.65
C GLU A 123 -5.52 -15.28 1.20
N GLU A 124 -5.76 -15.41 -0.10
CA GLU A 124 -6.85 -16.21 -0.66
C GLU A 124 -6.40 -17.42 -1.51
N SER A 125 -5.13 -17.84 -1.46
CA SER A 125 -4.64 -18.97 -2.27
C SER A 125 -3.96 -20.07 -1.48
N ASP A 126 -2.99 -19.73 -0.64
CA ASP A 126 -2.18 -20.71 0.08
C ASP A 126 -2.65 -20.89 1.53
N ASN A 127 -2.85 -19.79 2.24
CA ASN A 127 -3.10 -19.80 3.68
C ASN A 127 -4.57 -19.59 4.03
N LEU A 128 -5.38 -19.01 3.13
CA LEU A 128 -6.83 -18.78 3.32
C LEU A 128 -7.16 -18.13 4.67
N GLY A 129 -6.43 -17.08 5.03
CA GLY A 129 -6.43 -16.52 6.38
C GLY A 129 -6.34 -15.01 6.41
N VAL A 130 -6.52 -14.46 7.61
CA VAL A 130 -6.27 -13.05 7.94
C VAL A 130 -4.85 -12.94 8.49
N PHE A 131 -4.10 -11.97 7.98
CA PHE A 131 -2.72 -11.67 8.33
C PHE A 131 -2.67 -10.30 8.97
N TRP A 132 -2.04 -10.24 10.14
CA TRP A 132 -1.69 -9.01 10.83
C TRP A 132 -0.17 -8.86 10.78
N TYR A 133 0.27 -7.69 10.34
CA TYR A 133 1.66 -7.28 10.30
C TYR A 133 1.83 -6.15 11.30
N GLU A 134 2.41 -6.50 12.44
CA GLU A 134 2.78 -5.57 13.50
C GLU A 134 3.79 -4.55 12.99
N ASN A 135 3.54 -3.29 13.28
CA ASN A 135 4.54 -2.24 13.14
C ASN A 135 5.40 -2.18 14.43
N PRO A 136 6.75 -2.24 14.32
CA PRO A 136 7.60 -2.30 15.50
C PRO A 136 7.96 -0.91 16.07
N LEU A 137 7.27 0.15 15.64
CA LEU A 137 7.50 1.50 16.15
C LEU A 137 6.83 1.64 17.54
N LYS A 138 6.98 2.80 18.18
CA LYS A 138 6.46 3.10 19.51
C LYS A 138 6.15 4.58 19.66
#